data_AF-A0A3C0ZVN8-F1
#
_entry.id   AF-A0A3C0ZVN8-F1
#
_cell.length_a   1.000
_cell.length_b   1.000
_cell.length_c   1.000
_cell.angle_alpha   90.00
_cell.angle_beta   90.00
_cell.angle_gamma   90.00
#
_symmetry.space_group_name_H-M   'P 1'
#
loop_
_entity.id
_entity.type
_entity.pdbx_description
1 polymer ?
#
loop_
_entity_poly.entity_id
_entity_poly.type
_entity_poly.pdbx_seq_one_letter_code
_entity_poly.pdbx_strand_id
1 'polypeptide(L)'
;KKDVMKNNTSKKDRALQGLKQNFNDYSLLFIVLFLLAFGLVLLYSTTSYRALIDYEDSGYYLKRQLAFTAGGLVLMGLITVIPYRFWRFLSIPAFLVAIGLILLTLREDPVNGARRWLHFGSKISFQPSEAAKVAIIIFTAFLIEIIGRRRLQTIWGFLLPMVPAVIIAILLWKLTNNLSSALIILAIAFGMIFVACPDYKRFVALAVAGVVGCIAGVTYIVRMADPAKMGFRSDRVLVWLDPQSYAGDTGYQTLQAL
;
A
#
# COMPACT_ATOMS: atom_id res chain seq x y z
N LYS A 1 16.50 -27.73 48.86
CA LYS A 1 15.37 -26.87 48.40
C LYS A 1 15.85 -25.65 47.59
N LYS A 2 16.94 -24.96 48.00
CA LYS A 2 17.52 -23.83 47.24
C LYS A 2 18.13 -24.24 45.88
N ASP A 3 18.74 -25.42 45.79
CA ASP A 3 19.38 -25.87 44.54
C ASP A 3 18.38 -26.26 43.45
N VAL A 4 17.20 -26.78 43.86
CA VAL A 4 16.09 -27.09 42.94
C VAL A 4 15.48 -25.81 42.35
N MET A 5 15.43 -24.72 43.11
CA MET A 5 14.92 -23.42 42.62
C MET A 5 15.90 -22.75 41.64
N LYS A 6 17.22 -22.82 41.89
CA LYS A 6 18.25 -22.33 40.96
C LYS A 6 18.24 -23.06 39.61
N ASN A 7 17.95 -24.36 39.62
CA ASN A 7 17.92 -25.17 38.40
C ASN A 7 16.69 -24.85 37.53
N ASN A 8 15.58 -24.46 38.16
CA ASN A 8 14.34 -24.11 37.47
C ASN A 8 14.38 -22.71 36.85
N THR A 9 15.09 -21.75 37.46
CA THR A 9 15.36 -20.43 36.86
C THR A 9 16.30 -20.55 35.66
N SER A 10 17.39 -21.32 35.78
CA SER A 10 18.34 -21.57 34.67
C SER A 10 17.69 -22.24 33.45
N LYS A 11 16.79 -23.22 33.66
CA LYS A 11 16.02 -23.83 32.55
C LYS A 11 15.04 -22.86 31.90
N LYS A 12 14.34 -22.01 32.68
CA LYS A 12 13.45 -20.97 32.13
C LYS A 12 14.23 -19.92 31.36
N ASP A 13 15.38 -19.49 31.87
CA ASP A 13 16.24 -18.51 31.22
C ASP A 13 16.85 -19.06 29.93
N ARG A 14 17.20 -20.36 29.89
CA ARG A 14 17.62 -21.07 28.66
C ARG A 14 16.48 -21.27 27.66
N ALA A 15 15.26 -21.54 28.12
CA ALA A 15 14.08 -21.62 27.25
C ALA A 15 13.69 -20.23 26.68
N LEU A 16 13.81 -19.17 27.48
CA LEU A 16 13.65 -17.77 27.05
C LEU A 16 14.80 -17.32 26.12
N GLN A 17 16.01 -17.84 26.30
CA GLN A 17 17.13 -17.63 25.37
C GLN A 17 16.98 -18.41 24.06
N GLY A 18 16.38 -19.62 24.08
CA GLY A 18 16.05 -20.39 22.88
C GLY A 18 14.96 -19.73 22.01
N LEU A 19 14.06 -18.97 22.64
CA LEU A 19 13.08 -18.10 21.95
C LEU A 19 13.67 -16.78 21.44
N LYS A 20 14.92 -16.48 21.82
CA LYS A 20 15.69 -15.34 21.31
C LYS A 20 16.50 -15.76 20.07
N GLN A 21 15.89 -16.56 19.20
CA GLN A 21 16.40 -16.69 17.85
C GLN A 21 16.24 -15.34 17.17
N ASN A 22 17.38 -14.76 16.74
CA ASN A 22 17.38 -13.71 15.73
C ASN A 22 16.85 -14.35 14.44
N PHE A 23 15.52 -14.47 14.32
CA PHE A 23 14.84 -14.91 13.12
C PHE A 23 14.91 -13.78 12.08
N ASN A 24 16.11 -13.55 11.55
CA ASN A 24 16.21 -12.97 10.23
C ASN A 24 15.76 -14.07 9.27
N ASP A 25 14.58 -13.90 8.69
CA ASP A 25 14.03 -14.82 7.69
C ASP A 25 14.82 -14.68 6.39
N TYR A 26 15.96 -15.36 6.31
CA TYR A 26 16.86 -15.33 5.16
C TYR A 26 16.18 -15.87 3.89
N SER A 27 15.16 -16.73 4.03
CA SER A 27 14.37 -17.22 2.91
C SER A 27 13.57 -16.09 2.27
N LEU A 28 12.88 -15.27 3.08
CA LEU A 28 12.15 -14.11 2.58
C LEU A 28 13.10 -13.08 1.94
N LEU A 29 14.25 -12.82 2.59
CA LEU A 29 15.28 -11.92 2.04
C LEU A 29 15.74 -12.40 0.66
N PHE A 30 16.03 -13.69 0.52
CA PHE A 30 16.46 -14.28 -0.75
C PHE A 30 15.40 -14.13 -1.85
N ILE A 31 14.12 -14.41 -1.53
CA ILE A 31 13.01 -14.24 -2.48
C ILE A 31 12.91 -12.78 -2.95
N VAL A 32 13.02 -11.81 -2.05
CA VAL A 32 12.96 -10.39 -2.38
C VAL A 32 14.14 -9.99 -3.29
N LEU A 33 15.36 -10.41 -2.96
CA LEU A 33 16.55 -10.13 -3.77
C LEU A 33 16.48 -10.77 -5.16
N PHE A 34 15.99 -12.01 -5.24
CA PHE A 34 15.77 -12.71 -6.50
C PHE A 34 14.75 -11.96 -7.37
N LEU A 35 13.61 -11.54 -6.79
CA LEU A 35 12.57 -10.83 -7.51
C LEU A 35 13.05 -9.44 -8.00
N LEU A 36 13.89 -8.76 -7.21
CA LEU A 36 14.54 -7.51 -7.61
C LEU A 36 15.50 -7.73 -8.78
N ALA A 37 16.37 -8.74 -8.71
CA ALA A 37 17.32 -9.06 -9.79
C ALA A 37 16.59 -9.44 -11.08
N PHE A 38 15.56 -10.29 -10.98
CA PHE A 38 14.73 -10.69 -12.11
C PHE A 38 14.00 -9.49 -12.73
N GLY A 39 13.42 -8.62 -11.90
CA GLY A 39 12.78 -7.38 -12.35
C GLY A 39 13.73 -6.44 -13.09
N LEU A 40 14.98 -6.31 -12.63
CA LEU A 40 16.02 -5.50 -13.30
C LEU A 40 16.38 -6.06 -14.68
N VAL A 41 16.50 -7.39 -14.81
CA VAL A 41 16.75 -8.04 -16.10
C VAL A 41 15.59 -7.79 -17.08
N LEU A 42 14.35 -7.94 -16.63
CA LEU A 42 13.16 -7.66 -17.45
C LEU A 42 13.06 -6.19 -17.86
N LEU A 43 13.41 -5.26 -16.97
CA LEU A 43 13.43 -3.83 -17.28
C LEU A 43 14.41 -3.52 -18.41
N TYR A 44 15.63 -4.06 -18.31
CA TYR A 44 16.64 -3.88 -19.36
C TYR A 44 16.17 -4.46 -20.71
N SER A 45 15.59 -5.66 -20.70
CA SER A 45 15.09 -6.32 -21.91
C SER A 45 14.03 -5.48 -22.64
N THR A 46 13.06 -4.94 -21.90
CA THR A 46 11.90 -4.20 -22.46
C THR A 46 12.20 -2.75 -22.81
N THR A 47 13.18 -2.13 -22.14
CA THR A 47 13.39 -0.67 -22.23
C THR A 47 14.66 -0.31 -23.01
N SER A 48 15.60 -1.24 -23.22
CA SER A 48 16.88 -1.00 -23.90
C SER A 48 16.74 -0.27 -25.24
N TYR A 49 15.77 -0.69 -26.07
CA TYR A 49 15.51 -0.07 -27.36
C TYR A 49 14.98 1.36 -27.26
N ARG A 50 14.01 1.61 -26.36
CA ARG A 50 13.46 2.96 -26.12
C ARG A 50 14.49 3.89 -25.48
N ALA A 51 15.31 3.37 -24.58
CA ALA A 51 16.37 4.11 -23.91
C ALA A 51 17.45 4.59 -24.88
N LEU A 52 17.79 3.74 -25.86
CA LEU A 52 18.74 4.10 -26.92
C LEU A 52 18.20 5.21 -27.83
N ILE A 53 16.89 5.23 -28.09
CA ILE A 53 16.24 6.25 -28.93
C ILE A 53 16.06 7.57 -28.19
N ASP A 54 15.58 7.55 -26.94
CA ASP A 54 15.20 8.76 -26.22
C ASP A 54 16.38 9.43 -25.49
N TYR A 55 17.42 8.67 -25.12
CA TYR A 55 18.52 9.13 -24.26
C TYR A 55 19.92 8.76 -24.76
N GLU A 56 20.03 8.13 -25.94
CA GLU A 56 21.30 7.65 -26.53
C GLU A 56 22.10 6.67 -25.63
N ASP A 57 21.50 6.19 -24.53
CA ASP A 57 22.09 5.26 -23.58
C ASP A 57 21.09 4.14 -23.28
N SER A 58 21.35 2.95 -23.84
CA SER A 58 20.53 1.76 -23.64
C SER A 58 20.41 1.34 -22.16
N GLY A 59 21.36 1.78 -21.32
CA GLY A 59 21.40 1.52 -19.89
C GLY A 59 20.75 2.59 -19.01
N TYR A 60 20.18 3.67 -19.57
CA TYR A 60 19.72 4.83 -18.77
C TYR A 60 18.70 4.43 -17.69
N TYR A 61 17.62 3.74 -18.07
CA TYR A 61 16.58 3.31 -17.12
C TYR A 61 17.09 2.24 -16.15
N LEU A 62 18.01 1.36 -16.59
CA LEU A 62 18.62 0.36 -15.73
C LEU A 62 19.49 1.02 -14.65
N LYS A 63 20.35 1.98 -15.01
CA LYS A 63 21.19 2.73 -14.06
C LYS A 63 20.34 3.46 -13.03
N ARG A 64 19.26 4.10 -13.47
CA ARG A 64 18.32 4.80 -12.58
C ARG A 64 17.63 3.84 -11.62
N GLN A 65 17.11 2.71 -12.13
CA GLN A 65 16.46 1.70 -11.29
C GLN A 65 17.45 1.08 -10.30
N LEU A 66 18.68 0.76 -10.74
CA LEU A 66 19.75 0.26 -9.87
C LEU A 66 20.07 1.23 -8.73
N ALA A 67 20.14 2.54 -9.01
CA ALA A 67 20.38 3.55 -7.97
C ALA A 67 19.24 3.57 -6.92
N PHE A 68 17.99 3.51 -7.34
CA PHE A 68 16.85 3.41 -6.42
C PHE A 68 16.80 2.09 -5.66
N THR A 69 17.12 0.97 -6.31
CA THR A 69 17.20 -0.35 -5.67
C THR A 69 18.31 -0.37 -4.62
N ALA A 70 19.50 0.15 -4.94
CA ALA A 70 20.60 0.26 -3.98
C ALA A 70 20.21 1.15 -2.79
N GLY A 71 19.61 2.32 -3.04
CA GLY A 71 19.10 3.19 -1.98
C GLY A 71 18.03 2.52 -1.11
N GLY A 72 17.13 1.75 -1.72
CA GLY A 72 16.11 0.97 -1.02
C GLY A 72 16.70 -0.15 -0.15
N LEU A 73 17.73 -0.85 -0.63
CA LEU A 73 18.44 -1.89 0.14
C LEU A 73 19.21 -1.29 1.33
N VAL A 74 19.86 -0.14 1.15
CA VAL A 74 20.49 0.60 2.25
C VAL A 74 19.44 1.00 3.28
N LEU A 75 18.31 1.58 2.85
CA LEU A 75 17.22 1.96 3.73
C LEU A 75 16.62 0.76 4.48
N MET A 76 16.47 -0.38 3.81
CA MET A 76 16.05 -1.64 4.43
C MET A 76 17.01 -2.04 5.54
N GLY A 77 18.32 -2.06 5.28
CA GLY A 77 19.34 -2.39 6.27
C GLY A 77 19.32 -1.45 7.48
N LEU A 78 19.12 -0.15 7.27
CA LEU A 78 18.98 0.83 8.35
C LEU A 78 17.73 0.58 9.20
N ILE A 79 16.59 0.29 8.55
CA ILE A 79 15.31 0.04 9.24
C ILE A 79 15.39 -1.22 10.11
N THR A 80 16.10 -2.26 9.68
CA THR A 80 16.28 -3.51 10.46
C THR A 80 16.95 -3.28 11.81
N VAL A 81 17.81 -2.26 11.93
CA VAL A 81 18.51 -1.94 13.19
C VAL A 81 17.62 -1.15 14.16
N ILE A 82 16.56 -0.51 13.67
CA ILE A 82 15.67 0.33 14.48
C ILE A 82 14.75 -0.56 15.34
N PRO A 83 14.70 -0.37 16.67
CA PRO A 83 13.87 -1.19 17.53
C PRO A 83 12.38 -0.94 17.26
N TYR A 84 11.57 -2.01 17.23
CA TYR A 84 10.13 -1.94 16.96
C TYR A 84 9.37 -0.95 17.86
N ARG A 85 9.87 -0.71 19.08
CA ARG A 85 9.29 0.26 20.03
C ARG A 85 9.36 1.70 19.53
N PHE A 86 10.36 2.05 18.72
CA PHE A 86 10.49 3.37 18.12
C PHE A 86 9.32 3.68 17.17
N TRP A 87 8.91 2.69 16.38
CA TRP A 87 7.79 2.80 15.44
C TRP A 87 6.46 3.10 16.14
N ARG A 88 6.29 2.62 17.38
CA ARG A 88 5.12 2.96 18.20
C ARG A 88 5.04 4.46 18.49
N PHE A 89 6.15 5.09 18.87
CA PHE A 89 6.20 6.54 19.11
C PHE A 89 6.04 7.35 17.82
N LEU A 90 6.51 6.81 16.69
CA LEU A 90 6.41 7.44 15.39
C LEU A 90 5.01 7.33 14.76
N SER A 91 4.09 6.56 15.33
CA SER A 91 2.75 6.34 14.77
C SER A 91 1.98 7.63 14.45
N ILE A 92 1.82 8.52 15.43
CA ILE A 92 1.12 9.81 15.27
C ILE A 92 1.90 10.74 14.31
N PRO A 93 3.22 10.98 14.50
CA PRO A 93 3.99 11.77 13.54
C PRO A 93 3.93 11.24 12.11
N ALA A 94 4.03 9.93 11.89
CA ALA A 94 3.99 9.32 10.57
C ALA A 94 2.63 9.56 9.89
N PHE A 95 1.54 9.46 10.64
CA PHE A 95 0.21 9.77 10.14
C PHE A 95 0.07 11.25 9.74
N LEU A 96 0.54 12.18 10.57
CA LEU A 96 0.51 13.62 10.27
C LEU A 96 1.41 13.98 9.08
N VAL A 97 2.60 13.39 8.99
CA VAL A 97 3.50 13.55 7.86
C VAL A 97 2.87 13.03 6.57
N ALA A 98 2.19 11.87 6.61
CA ALA A 98 1.46 11.37 5.45
C ALA A 98 0.37 12.33 4.98
N ILE A 99 -0.41 12.92 5.89
CA ILE A 99 -1.40 13.95 5.54
C ILE A 99 -0.70 15.17 4.95
N GLY A 100 0.38 15.65 5.57
CA GLY A 100 1.14 16.80 5.08
C GLY A 100 1.70 16.58 3.67
N LEU A 101 2.21 15.39 3.37
CA LEU A 101 2.71 15.02 2.05
C LEU A 101 1.59 14.97 1.00
N ILE A 102 0.40 14.49 1.37
CA ILE A 102 -0.77 14.52 0.47
C ILE A 102 -1.21 15.97 0.22
N LEU A 103 -1.24 16.82 1.25
CA LEU A 103 -1.57 18.24 1.06
C LEU A 103 -0.54 18.95 0.19
N LEU A 104 0.73 18.57 0.29
CA LEU A 104 1.80 19.16 -0.51
C LEU A 104 1.60 18.91 -2.02
N THR A 105 0.95 17.81 -2.43
CA THR A 105 0.70 17.55 -3.86
C THR A 105 -0.19 18.60 -4.50
N LEU A 106 -0.93 19.39 -3.71
CA LEU A 106 -1.74 20.48 -4.25
C LEU A 106 -0.90 21.56 -4.93
N ARG A 107 0.40 21.66 -4.62
CA ARG A 107 1.30 22.64 -5.22
C ARG A 107 1.83 22.22 -6.60
N GLU A 108 1.76 20.94 -6.92
CA GLU A 108 2.29 20.39 -8.16
C GLU A 108 1.26 20.47 -9.28
N ASP A 109 1.74 20.61 -10.52
CA ASP A 109 0.87 20.62 -11.68
C ASP A 109 0.26 19.23 -11.95
N PRO A 110 -1.01 19.16 -12.39
CA PRO A 110 -1.65 17.89 -12.68
C PRO A 110 -1.05 17.23 -13.92
N VAL A 111 -0.27 16.17 -13.73
CA VAL A 111 0.19 15.31 -14.83
C VAL A 111 -0.93 14.32 -15.18
N ASN A 112 -1.40 14.32 -16.44
CA ASN A 112 -2.53 13.50 -16.90
C ASN A 112 -3.81 13.72 -16.08
N GLY A 113 -4.09 14.96 -15.67
CA GLY A 113 -5.29 15.33 -14.91
C GLY A 113 -5.27 14.94 -13.43
N ALA A 114 -4.12 14.51 -12.89
CA ALA A 114 -4.00 14.11 -11.49
C ALA A 114 -2.68 14.57 -10.84
N ARG A 115 -2.78 15.14 -9.64
CA ARG A 115 -1.63 15.58 -8.83
C ARG A 115 -1.15 14.45 -7.92
N ARG A 116 -0.33 13.55 -8.46
CA ARG A 116 0.04 12.28 -7.79
C ARG A 116 1.47 12.24 -7.27
N TRP A 117 2.35 13.03 -7.89
CA TRP A 117 3.78 12.97 -7.68
C TRP A 117 4.26 14.30 -7.10
N LEU A 118 5.14 14.22 -6.12
CA LEU A 118 5.95 15.33 -5.64
C LEU A 118 7.29 15.26 -6.35
N HIS A 119 7.71 16.36 -6.99
CA HIS A 119 8.94 16.40 -7.75
C HIS A 119 10.02 17.14 -6.94
N PHE A 120 11.02 16.39 -6.47
CA PHE A 120 12.19 16.94 -5.79
C PHE A 120 13.33 17.08 -6.82
N GLY A 121 13.36 18.23 -7.49
CA GLY A 121 14.27 18.49 -8.61
C GLY A 121 13.95 17.64 -9.84
N SER A 122 14.89 17.55 -10.79
CA SER A 122 14.63 16.92 -12.10
C SER A 122 14.64 15.38 -12.11
N LYS A 123 15.11 14.72 -11.05
CA LYS A 123 15.39 13.26 -11.07
C LYS A 123 14.63 12.44 -10.03
N ILE A 124 14.14 13.06 -8.96
CA ILE A 124 13.50 12.36 -7.85
C ILE A 124 12.02 12.72 -7.82
N SER A 125 11.18 11.71 -7.97
CA SER A 125 9.74 11.83 -7.83
C SER A 125 9.29 10.94 -6.68
N PHE A 126 8.51 11.48 -5.77
CA PHE A 126 7.99 10.76 -4.61
C PHE A 126 6.48 10.72 -4.65
N GLN A 127 5.90 9.56 -4.37
CA GLN A 127 4.46 9.37 -4.38
C GLN A 127 3.92 9.33 -2.93
N PRO A 128 3.15 10.35 -2.49
CA PRO A 128 2.66 10.40 -1.11
C PRO A 128 1.77 9.22 -0.71
N SER A 129 1.11 8.56 -1.66
CA SER A 129 0.30 7.38 -1.38
C SER A 129 1.13 6.19 -0.87
N GLU A 130 2.40 6.08 -1.26
CA GLU A 130 3.30 5.02 -0.75
C GLU A 130 3.62 5.27 0.73
N ALA A 131 3.93 6.52 1.09
CA ALA A 131 4.13 6.92 2.48
C ALA A 131 2.87 6.70 3.33
N ALA A 132 1.71 7.05 2.77
CA ALA A 132 0.43 6.92 3.44
C ALA A 132 0.06 5.48 3.78
N LYS A 133 0.40 4.51 2.92
CA LYS A 133 0.23 3.07 3.21
C LYS A 133 1.02 2.65 4.44
N VAL A 134 2.31 3.00 4.49
CA VAL A 134 3.19 2.67 5.63
C VAL A 134 2.71 3.35 6.90
N ALA A 135 2.36 4.64 6.82
CA ALA A 135 1.83 5.39 7.97
C ALA A 135 0.54 4.79 8.53
N ILE A 136 -0.39 4.36 7.66
CA ILE A 136 -1.63 3.68 8.09
C ILE A 136 -1.35 2.35 8.75
N ILE A 137 -0.40 1.56 8.25
CA ILE A 137 -0.04 0.27 8.88
C ILE A 137 0.41 0.52 10.32
N ILE A 138 1.34 1.45 10.52
CA ILE A 138 1.90 1.76 11.84
C ILE A 138 0.83 2.35 12.76
N PHE A 139 0.04 3.31 12.26
CA PHE A 139 -0.99 3.98 13.06
C PHE A 139 -2.14 3.05 13.42
N THR A 140 -2.58 2.19 12.49
CA THR A 140 -3.64 1.22 12.76
C THR A 140 -3.18 0.17 13.76
N ALA A 141 -1.93 -0.32 13.66
CA ALA A 141 -1.35 -1.23 14.65
C ALA A 141 -1.36 -0.60 16.06
N PHE A 142 -0.96 0.67 16.17
CA PHE A 142 -0.98 1.42 17.43
C PHE A 142 -2.39 1.59 18.00
N LEU A 143 -3.40 1.89 17.17
CA LEU A 143 -4.78 2.00 17.62
C LEU A 143 -5.35 0.66 18.08
N ILE A 144 -5.07 -0.43 17.36
CA ILE A 144 -5.46 -1.79 17.75
C ILE A 144 -4.86 -2.14 19.12
N GLU A 145 -3.60 -1.79 19.36
CA GLU A 145 -2.92 -1.96 20.65
C GLU A 145 -3.62 -1.19 21.78
N ILE A 146 -3.94 0.09 21.57
CA ILE A 146 -4.56 0.96 22.59
C ILE A 146 -6.01 0.56 22.91
N ILE A 147 -6.80 0.26 21.88
CA ILE A 147 -8.22 -0.10 22.06
C ILE A 147 -8.31 -1.42 22.83
N GLY A 148 -7.40 -2.35 22.53
CA GLY A 148 -7.32 -3.64 23.19
C GLY A 148 -8.38 -4.64 22.70
N ARG A 149 -8.04 -5.93 22.80
CA ARG A 149 -8.81 -7.03 22.19
C ARG A 149 -10.29 -7.08 22.60
N ARG A 150 -10.62 -6.77 23.86
CA ARG A 150 -12.01 -6.79 24.35
C ARG A 150 -12.88 -5.69 23.73
N ARG A 151 -12.34 -4.48 23.55
CA ARG A 151 -13.13 -3.36 22.97
C ARG A 151 -13.24 -3.47 21.46
N LEU A 152 -12.29 -4.11 20.77
CA LEU A 152 -12.38 -4.41 19.34
C LEU A 152 -13.62 -5.26 19.00
N GLN A 153 -14.12 -6.04 19.96
CA GLN A 153 -15.37 -6.81 19.84
C GLN A 153 -16.63 -5.94 19.98
N THR A 154 -16.53 -4.63 20.22
CA THR A 154 -17.66 -3.69 20.17
C THR A 154 -17.73 -3.01 18.79
N ILE A 155 -18.92 -2.61 18.32
CA ILE A 155 -19.07 -1.90 17.03
C ILE A 155 -18.17 -0.66 16.99
N TRP A 156 -18.15 0.11 18.08
CA TRP A 156 -17.31 1.30 18.20
C TRP A 156 -15.82 0.99 18.19
N GLY A 157 -15.37 -0.06 18.88
CA GLY A 157 -13.96 -0.44 18.87
C GLY A 157 -13.51 -1.04 17.55
N PHE A 158 -14.43 -1.61 16.76
CA PHE A 158 -14.16 -2.02 15.38
C PHE A 158 -14.07 -0.83 14.41
N LEU A 159 -14.97 0.15 14.55
CA LEU A 159 -15.06 1.28 13.62
C LEU A 159 -13.98 2.35 13.88
N LEU A 160 -13.62 2.59 15.14
CA LEU A 160 -12.63 3.59 15.55
C LEU A 160 -11.27 3.47 14.83
N PRO A 161 -10.63 2.28 14.74
CA PRO A 161 -9.35 2.13 14.04
C PRO A 161 -9.49 2.25 12.51
N MET A 162 -10.71 2.20 11.97
CA MET A 162 -10.96 2.34 10.53
C MET A 162 -11.07 3.81 10.11
N VAL A 163 -11.47 4.70 11.01
CA VAL A 163 -11.64 6.15 10.74
C VAL A 163 -10.39 6.81 10.13
N PRO A 164 -9.16 6.61 10.65
CA PRO A 164 -7.97 7.24 10.08
C PRO A 164 -7.67 6.78 8.65
N ALA A 165 -7.90 5.50 8.36
CA ALA A 165 -7.74 4.95 7.01
C ALA A 165 -8.75 5.55 6.04
N VAL A 166 -10.01 5.74 6.48
CA VAL A 166 -11.05 6.41 5.68
C VAL A 166 -10.68 7.87 5.41
N ILE A 167 -10.17 8.60 6.41
CA ILE A 167 -9.74 10.00 6.24
C ILE A 167 -8.65 10.08 5.16
N ILE A 168 -7.60 9.27 5.26
CA ILE A 168 -6.50 9.27 4.27
C ILE A 168 -7.00 8.82 2.90
N ALA A 169 -7.87 7.81 2.83
CA ALA A 169 -8.44 7.35 1.57
C ALA A 169 -9.25 8.44 0.86
N ILE A 170 -10.09 9.18 1.60
CA ILE A 170 -10.86 10.31 1.06
C ILE A 170 -9.91 11.43 0.60
N LEU A 171 -8.90 11.77 1.40
CA LEU A 171 -7.91 12.77 1.04
C LEU A 171 -7.19 12.40 -0.27
N LEU A 172 -6.70 11.17 -0.39
CA LEU A 172 -6.05 10.72 -1.62
C LEU A 172 -7.01 10.74 -2.81
N TRP A 173 -8.24 10.25 -2.63
CA TRP A 173 -9.21 10.22 -3.71
C TRP A 173 -9.56 11.62 -4.21
N LYS A 174 -9.80 12.57 -3.32
CA LYS A 174 -10.21 13.94 -3.66
C LYS A 174 -9.06 14.81 -4.14
N LEU A 175 -7.89 14.74 -3.51
CA LEU A 175 -6.78 15.64 -3.83
C LEU A 175 -5.91 15.11 -4.98
N THR A 176 -5.64 13.80 -4.98
CA THR A 176 -4.69 13.20 -5.94
C THR A 176 -5.39 12.46 -7.09
N ASN A 177 -6.72 12.41 -7.09
CA ASN A 177 -7.52 11.64 -8.05
C ASN A 177 -7.06 10.18 -8.18
N ASN A 178 -6.60 9.59 -7.06
CA ASN A 178 -6.10 8.21 -6.97
C ASN A 178 -7.08 7.31 -6.22
N LEU A 179 -8.04 6.74 -6.95
CA LEU A 179 -9.00 5.80 -6.36
C LEU A 179 -8.32 4.49 -5.94
N SER A 180 -7.42 3.95 -6.77
CA SER A 180 -6.76 2.66 -6.51
C SER A 180 -5.97 2.67 -5.19
N SER A 181 -5.17 3.72 -4.97
CA SER A 181 -4.40 3.88 -3.73
C SER A 181 -5.29 4.03 -2.50
N ALA A 182 -6.41 4.76 -2.62
CA ALA A 182 -7.40 4.90 -1.55
C ALA A 182 -8.02 3.54 -1.19
N LEU A 183 -8.41 2.74 -2.19
CA LEU A 183 -8.95 1.39 -1.97
C LEU A 183 -7.93 0.45 -1.33
N ILE A 184 -6.66 0.50 -1.75
CA ILE A 184 -5.60 -0.32 -1.15
C ILE A 184 -5.41 0.03 0.33
N ILE A 185 -5.44 1.32 0.70
CA ILE A 185 -5.32 1.74 2.10
C ILE A 185 -6.49 1.24 2.95
N LEU A 186 -7.71 1.30 2.42
CA LEU A 186 -8.88 0.72 3.09
C LEU A 186 -8.76 -0.80 3.24
N ALA A 187 -8.28 -1.49 2.21
CA ALA A 187 -8.06 -2.94 2.24
C ALA A 187 -7.00 -3.34 3.27
N ILE A 188 -5.89 -2.58 3.38
CA ILE A 188 -4.85 -2.79 4.39
C ILE A 188 -5.44 -2.65 5.79
N ALA A 189 -6.13 -1.53 6.08
CA ALA A 189 -6.73 -1.30 7.38
C ALA A 189 -7.77 -2.38 7.74
N PHE A 190 -8.61 -2.75 6.78
CA PHE A 190 -9.58 -3.83 6.94
C PHE A 190 -8.90 -5.17 7.24
N GLY A 191 -7.85 -5.53 6.50
CA GLY A 191 -7.08 -6.76 6.71
C GLY A 191 -6.40 -6.80 8.08
N MET A 192 -5.84 -5.69 8.54
CA MET A 192 -5.23 -5.61 9.87
C MET A 192 -6.26 -5.78 11.00
N ILE A 193 -7.41 -5.10 10.88
CA ILE A 193 -8.49 -5.23 11.87
C ILE A 193 -9.09 -6.65 11.83
N PHE A 194 -9.18 -7.27 10.65
CA PHE A 194 -9.60 -8.66 10.46
C PHE A 194 -8.71 -9.64 11.23
N VAL A 195 -7.40 -9.51 11.11
CA VAL A 195 -6.46 -10.36 11.85
C VAL A 195 -6.54 -10.10 13.36
N ALA A 196 -6.78 -8.86 13.78
CA ALA A 196 -6.81 -8.50 15.20
C ALA A 196 -8.12 -8.89 15.91
N CYS A 197 -9.24 -8.99 15.20
CA CYS A 197 -10.57 -9.19 15.77
C CYS A 197 -11.06 -10.64 15.56
N PRO A 198 -11.46 -11.37 16.62
CA PRO A 198 -11.92 -12.76 16.49
C PRO A 198 -13.33 -12.90 15.89
N ASP A 199 -14.13 -11.84 15.83
CA ASP A 199 -15.55 -11.92 15.44
C ASP A 199 -15.76 -11.77 13.92
N TYR A 200 -15.70 -12.88 13.19
CA TYR A 200 -15.77 -12.93 11.71
C TYR A 200 -17.08 -12.38 11.09
N LYS A 201 -18.22 -12.45 11.82
CA LYS A 201 -19.55 -12.08 11.29
C LYS A 201 -19.62 -10.63 10.78
N ARG A 202 -18.94 -9.71 11.46
CA ARG A 202 -18.94 -8.27 11.10
C ARG A 202 -18.16 -8.00 9.83
N PHE A 203 -17.09 -8.75 9.60
CA PHE A 203 -16.28 -8.64 8.39
C PHE A 203 -17.03 -9.16 7.17
N VAL A 204 -17.74 -10.28 7.32
CA VAL A 204 -18.59 -10.81 6.25
C VAL A 204 -19.69 -9.80 5.90
N ALA A 205 -20.35 -9.21 6.89
CA ALA A 205 -21.36 -8.18 6.65
C ALA A 205 -20.80 -6.95 5.90
N LEU A 206 -19.61 -6.48 6.29
CA LEU A 206 -18.94 -5.35 5.63
C LEU A 206 -18.45 -5.68 4.22
N ALA A 207 -17.91 -6.87 4.01
CA ALA A 207 -17.48 -7.33 2.70
C ALA A 207 -18.67 -7.44 1.74
N VAL A 208 -19.79 -8.03 2.21
CA VAL A 208 -21.04 -8.09 1.44
C VAL A 208 -21.58 -6.69 1.14
N ALA A 209 -21.61 -5.80 2.13
CA ALA A 209 -22.01 -4.41 1.92
C ALA A 209 -21.12 -3.68 0.90
N GLY A 210 -19.81 -3.92 0.92
CA GLY A 210 -18.85 -3.40 -0.05
C GLY A 210 -19.12 -3.91 -1.46
N VAL A 211 -19.33 -5.21 -1.64
CA VAL A 211 -19.66 -5.82 -2.94
C VAL A 211 -20.98 -5.29 -3.47
N VAL A 212 -22.02 -5.25 -2.64
CA VAL A 212 -23.33 -4.69 -3.01
C VAL A 212 -23.19 -3.21 -3.38
N GLY A 213 -22.41 -2.44 -2.64
CA GLY A 213 -22.11 -1.04 -2.96
C GLY A 213 -21.40 -0.87 -4.31
N CYS A 214 -20.43 -1.73 -4.64
CA CYS A 214 -19.78 -1.73 -5.94
C CYS A 214 -20.76 -2.06 -7.07
N ILE A 215 -21.59 -3.09 -6.90
CA ILE A 215 -22.61 -3.48 -7.90
C ILE A 215 -23.63 -2.35 -8.08
N ALA A 216 -24.10 -1.76 -6.99
CA ALA A 216 -25.00 -0.61 -7.02
C ALA A 216 -24.35 0.61 -7.71
N GLY A 217 -23.06 0.86 -7.45
CA GLY A 217 -22.30 1.93 -8.09
C GLY A 217 -22.13 1.70 -9.60
N VAL A 218 -21.78 0.49 -10.02
CA VAL A 218 -21.66 0.13 -11.44
C VAL A 218 -23.01 0.22 -12.14
N THR A 219 -24.06 -0.35 -11.55
CA THR A 219 -25.42 -0.27 -12.12
C THR A 219 -25.96 1.15 -12.18
N TYR A 220 -25.65 2.00 -11.19
CA TYR A 220 -25.96 3.44 -11.24
C TYR A 220 -25.21 4.12 -12.39
N ILE A 221 -23.91 3.87 -12.55
CA ILE A 221 -23.09 4.43 -13.64
C ILE A 221 -23.64 4.00 -15.01
N VAL A 222 -24.03 2.73 -15.16
CA VAL A 222 -24.59 2.20 -16.42
C VAL A 222 -25.99 2.75 -16.71
N ARG A 223 -26.83 2.96 -15.69
CA ARG A 223 -28.21 3.43 -15.85
C ARG A 223 -28.37 4.94 -15.96
N MET A 224 -27.47 5.71 -15.35
CA MET A 224 -27.46 7.18 -15.37
C MET A 224 -26.38 7.72 -16.32
N ALA A 225 -25.94 6.90 -17.27
CA ALA A 225 -24.96 7.20 -18.29
C ALA A 225 -25.48 8.26 -19.27
N ASP A 226 -25.49 9.53 -18.85
CA ASP A 226 -25.46 10.65 -19.80
C ASP A 226 -24.06 10.68 -20.46
N PRO A 227 -23.94 10.51 -21.79
CA PRO A 227 -22.65 10.49 -22.50
C PRO A 227 -21.83 11.77 -22.26
N ALA A 228 -22.48 12.89 -21.97
CA ALA A 228 -21.86 14.21 -21.79
C ALA A 228 -21.22 14.44 -20.40
N LYS A 229 -21.43 13.55 -19.41
CA LYS A 229 -20.87 13.65 -18.04
C LYS A 229 -19.97 12.46 -17.67
N MET A 230 -19.63 11.60 -18.63
CA MET A 230 -18.76 10.46 -18.39
C MET A 230 -17.35 10.92 -18.05
N GLY A 231 -16.93 10.67 -16.80
CA GLY A 231 -15.52 10.79 -16.44
C GLY A 231 -14.72 9.61 -17.00
N PHE A 232 -13.41 9.79 -17.19
CA PHE A 232 -12.46 8.75 -17.65
C PHE A 232 -12.61 7.37 -16.95
N ARG A 233 -13.15 7.34 -15.73
CA ARG A 233 -13.33 6.12 -14.93
C ARG A 233 -14.57 5.32 -15.31
N SER A 234 -15.68 5.97 -15.65
CA SER A 234 -16.89 5.25 -16.11
C SER A 234 -16.69 4.66 -17.49
N ASP A 235 -15.92 5.34 -18.34
CA ASP A 235 -15.55 4.87 -19.68
C ASP A 235 -14.75 3.56 -19.61
N ARG A 236 -13.77 3.47 -18.70
CA ARG A 236 -13.00 2.23 -18.44
C ARG A 236 -13.87 1.05 -17.99
N VAL A 237 -14.94 1.30 -17.23
CA VAL A 237 -15.86 0.24 -16.78
C VAL A 237 -16.72 -0.25 -17.94
N LEU A 238 -17.16 0.65 -18.83
CA LEU A 238 -17.95 0.31 -20.02
C LEU A 238 -17.10 -0.44 -21.05
N VAL A 239 -15.87 0.00 -21.30
CA VAL A 239 -14.89 -0.71 -22.16
C VAL A 239 -14.62 -2.13 -21.65
N TRP A 240 -14.63 -2.35 -20.34
CA TRP A 240 -14.46 -3.70 -19.78
C TRP A 240 -15.71 -4.58 -19.93
N LEU A 241 -16.91 -3.98 -19.80
CA LEU A 241 -18.18 -4.69 -19.93
C LEU A 241 -18.51 -5.04 -21.39
N ASP A 242 -18.18 -4.15 -22.33
CA ASP A 242 -18.38 -4.34 -23.75
C ASP A 242 -17.18 -3.83 -24.57
N PRO A 243 -16.09 -4.61 -24.65
CA PRO A 243 -14.87 -4.17 -25.33
C PRO A 243 -15.05 -4.03 -26.86
N GLN A 244 -16.06 -4.68 -27.45
CA GLN A 244 -16.28 -4.67 -28.89
C GLN A 244 -16.85 -3.33 -29.39
N SER A 245 -17.69 -2.66 -28.59
CA SER A 245 -18.25 -1.35 -28.94
C SER A 245 -17.27 -0.18 -28.77
N TYR A 246 -16.17 -0.37 -28.03
CA TYR A 246 -15.14 0.65 -27.74
C TYR A 246 -13.75 0.34 -28.33
N ALA A 247 -13.69 -0.43 -29.42
CA ALA A 247 -12.47 -0.97 -30.01
C ALA A 247 -11.49 0.07 -30.60
N GLY A 248 -11.94 1.30 -30.89
CA GLY A 248 -11.16 2.33 -31.59
C GLY A 248 -10.10 3.04 -30.73
N ASP A 249 -10.50 3.69 -29.63
CA ASP A 249 -9.62 4.60 -28.88
C ASP A 249 -9.18 4.09 -27.50
N THR A 250 -10.04 3.41 -26.75
CA THR A 250 -9.79 3.05 -25.33
C THR A 250 -9.78 1.54 -25.05
N GLY A 251 -10.36 0.70 -25.93
CA GLY A 251 -10.46 -0.75 -25.77
C GLY A 251 -9.39 -1.59 -26.46
N TYR A 252 -8.50 -0.98 -27.26
CA TYR A 252 -7.51 -1.72 -28.08
C TYR A 252 -6.59 -2.63 -27.24
N GLN A 253 -6.09 -2.13 -26.10
CA GLN A 253 -5.25 -2.93 -25.19
C GLN A 253 -6.01 -4.08 -24.54
N THR A 254 -7.30 -3.88 -24.25
CA THR A 254 -8.15 -4.90 -23.62
C THR A 254 -8.51 -6.01 -24.62
N LEU A 255 -8.74 -5.65 -25.88
CA LEU A 255 -9.00 -6.60 -26.97
C LEU A 255 -7.77 -7.40 -27.40
N GLN A 256 -6.56 -6.81 -27.34
CA GLN A 256 -5.32 -7.53 -27.64
C GLN A 256 -4.84 -8.44 -26.50
N ALA A 257 -5.34 -8.25 -25.29
CA ALA A 257 -4.98 -9.06 -24.13
C ALA A 257 -5.81 -10.35 -23.98
N LEU A 258 -6.90 -10.47 -24.75
CA LEU A 258 -7.87 -11.57 -24.72
C LEU A 258 -7.65 -12.50 -25.92
#